data_AF-A0A1V3S6B1-F1
#
_entry.id   AF-A0A1V3S6B1-F1
#
_cell.length_a   1.000
_cell.length_b   1.000
_cell.length_c   1.000
_cell.angle_alpha   90.00
_cell.angle_beta   90.00
_cell.angle_gamma   90.00
#
_symmetry.space_group_name_H-M   'P 1'
#
loop_
_entity.id
_entity.type
_entity.pdbx_description
1 polymer ?
#
loop_
_entity_poly.entity_id
_entity_poly.type
_entity_poly.pdbx_seq_one_letter_code
_entity_poly.pdbx_strand_id
1 'polypeptide(L)'
;MNTSTAHPSQPSQPVPWWKVPHMWMVVGGPLVVVVAAIVTAVIAIKGADPVLNKADFERDLKAAHALEGQAKAKVLETLQPAQQARNHVASPLVAEPPVK
;
A
#
# COMPACT_ATOMS: atom_id res chain seq x y z
N MET A 1 -1.95 42.84 -68.89
CA MET A 1 -2.57 42.85 -67.55
C MET A 1 -2.98 41.42 -67.24
N ASN A 2 -2.27 40.74 -66.35
CA ASN A 2 -2.54 39.36 -65.94
C ASN A 2 -3.39 39.38 -64.66
N THR A 3 -4.64 38.97 -64.77
CA THR A 3 -5.57 38.88 -63.64
C THR A 3 -5.31 37.60 -62.86
N SER A 4 -4.72 37.71 -61.67
CA SER A 4 -4.60 36.60 -60.73
C SER A 4 -5.94 36.39 -60.03
N THR A 5 -6.68 35.35 -60.40
CA THR A 5 -7.93 34.95 -59.75
C THR A 5 -7.62 34.32 -58.39
N ALA A 6 -8.03 34.98 -57.31
CA ALA A 6 -7.95 34.42 -55.96
C ALA A 6 -8.95 33.24 -55.84
N HIS A 7 -8.43 32.06 -55.46
CA HIS A 7 -9.28 30.90 -55.15
C HIS A 7 -9.93 31.09 -53.78
N PRO A 8 -11.27 30.93 -53.64
CA PRO A 8 -11.91 30.93 -52.34
C PRO A 8 -11.47 29.69 -51.55
N SER A 9 -10.79 29.90 -50.43
CA SER A 9 -10.48 28.87 -49.44
C SER A 9 -11.78 28.32 -48.85
N GLN A 10 -12.11 27.08 -49.18
CA GLN A 10 -13.28 26.38 -48.63
C GLN A 10 -13.14 26.23 -47.11
N PRO A 11 -14.21 26.49 -46.33
CA PRO A 11 -14.17 26.27 -44.89
C PRO A 11 -13.99 24.78 -44.60
N SER A 12 -12.94 24.41 -43.87
CA SER A 12 -12.76 23.05 -43.41
C SER A 12 -13.83 22.73 -42.36
N GLN A 13 -14.57 21.63 -42.57
CA GLN A 13 -15.53 21.15 -41.59
C GLN A 13 -14.77 20.71 -40.34
N PRO A 14 -15.19 21.12 -39.12
CA PRO A 14 -14.49 20.76 -37.90
C PRO A 14 -14.52 19.24 -37.70
N VAL A 15 -13.34 18.64 -37.55
CA VAL A 15 -13.21 17.22 -37.24
C VAL A 15 -13.65 16.99 -35.79
N PRO A 16 -14.58 16.07 -35.52
CA PRO A 16 -14.99 15.82 -34.15
C PRO A 16 -13.84 15.22 -33.32
N TRP A 17 -13.69 15.69 -32.09
CA TRP A 17 -12.48 15.55 -31.27
C TRP A 17 -12.04 14.10 -30.97
N TRP A 18 -12.99 13.20 -30.77
CA TRP A 18 -12.76 11.76 -30.56
C TRP A 18 -12.06 11.03 -31.71
N LYS A 19 -12.02 11.62 -32.92
CA LYS A 19 -11.32 11.06 -34.08
C LYS A 19 -9.85 11.45 -34.13
N VAL A 20 -9.41 12.40 -33.30
CA VAL A 20 -8.03 12.90 -33.29
C VAL A 20 -7.18 11.99 -32.40
N PRO A 21 -6.15 11.29 -32.93
CA PRO A 21 -5.34 10.35 -32.14
C PRO A 21 -4.67 10.99 -30.91
N HIS A 22 -4.26 12.26 -31.02
CA HIS A 22 -3.63 13.00 -29.93
C HIS A 22 -4.53 13.15 -28.69
N MET A 23 -5.85 13.25 -28.87
CA MET A 23 -6.79 13.34 -27.74
C MET A 23 -6.74 12.07 -26.86
N TRP A 24 -6.53 10.90 -27.46
CA TRP A 24 -6.36 9.65 -26.73
C TRP A 24 -5.06 9.56 -25.95
N MET A 25 -3.98 10.26 -26.36
CA MET A 25 -2.78 10.35 -25.52
C MET A 25 -3.03 11.20 -24.27
N VAL A 26 -3.78 12.30 -24.42
CA VAL A 26 -4.13 13.20 -23.30
C VAL A 26 -5.03 12.51 -22.29
N VAL A 27 -6.04 11.76 -22.74
CA VAL A 27 -6.95 11.02 -21.86
C VAL A 27 -6.34 9.70 -21.39
N GLY A 28 -5.55 9.05 -22.25
CA GLY A 28 -4.94 7.75 -21.99
C GLY A 28 -3.93 7.79 -20.85
N GLY A 29 -3.10 8.83 -20.76
CA GLY A 29 -2.15 8.98 -19.65
C GLY A 29 -2.81 8.93 -18.27
N PRO A 30 -3.77 9.83 -17.97
CA PRO A 30 -4.55 9.80 -16.74
C PRO A 30 -5.30 8.49 -16.54
N LEU A 31 -5.91 7.94 -17.59
CA LEU A 31 -6.66 6.68 -17.50
C LEU A 31 -5.76 5.51 -17.05
N VAL A 32 -4.53 5.42 -17.59
CA VAL A 32 -3.55 4.40 -17.19
C VAL A 32 -3.18 4.54 -15.71
N VAL A 33 -2.99 5.76 -15.22
CA VAL A 33 -2.69 6.01 -13.79
C VAL A 33 -3.85 5.57 -12.90
N VAL A 34 -5.09 5.87 -13.28
CA VAL A 34 -6.29 5.43 -12.53
C VAL A 34 -6.36 3.91 -12.47
N VAL A 35 -6.13 3.22 -13.59
CA VAL A 35 -6.10 1.75 -13.64
C VAL A 35 -4.98 1.20 -12.74
N ALA A 36 -3.77 1.77 -12.82
CA ALA A 36 -2.64 1.35 -11.98
C ALA A 36 -2.92 1.55 -10.48
N ALA A 37 -3.57 2.65 -10.10
CA ALA A 37 -3.96 2.91 -8.71
C ALA A 37 -4.98 1.88 -8.21
N ILE A 38 -5.98 1.52 -9.04
CA ILE A 38 -6.97 0.48 -8.69
C ILE A 38 -6.28 -0.87 -8.52
N VAL A 39 -5.41 -1.27 -9.45
CA VAL A 39 -4.65 -2.53 -9.36
C VAL A 39 -3.83 -2.56 -8.07
N THR A 40 -3.14 -1.46 -7.75
CA THR A 40 -2.35 -1.33 -6.53
C THR A 40 -3.25 -1.46 -5.28
N ALA A 41 -4.41 -0.82 -5.26
CA ALA A 41 -5.36 -0.93 -4.17
C ALA A 41 -5.88 -2.36 -4.00
N VAL A 42 -6.18 -3.06 -5.10
CA VAL A 42 -6.61 -4.47 -5.06
C VAL A 42 -5.53 -5.37 -4.48
N ILE A 43 -4.27 -5.18 -4.88
CA ILE A 43 -3.14 -5.92 -4.32
C ILE A 43 -3.00 -5.62 -2.82
N ALA A 44 -3.10 -4.35 -2.43
CA ALA A 44 -2.97 -3.94 -1.04
C ALA A 44 -4.07 -4.53 -0.14
N ILE A 45 -5.33 -4.54 -0.59
CA ILE A 45 -6.45 -5.09 0.18
C ILE A 45 -6.35 -6.62 0.29
N LYS A 46 -5.96 -7.30 -0.79
CA LYS A 46 -5.81 -8.76 -0.79
C LYS A 46 -4.61 -9.26 -0.01
N GLY A 47 -3.51 -8.48 -0.02
CA GLY A 47 -2.28 -8.79 0.70
C GLY A 47 -2.18 -8.15 2.08
N ALA A 48 -3.24 -7.50 2.56
CA ALA A 48 -3.26 -6.92 3.89
C ALA A 48 -3.23 -8.04 4.94
N ASP A 49 -2.23 -7.98 5.83
CA ASP A 49 -2.17 -8.84 7.00
C ASP A 49 -3.42 -8.59 7.87
N PRO A 50 -4.17 -9.63 8.27
CA PRO A 50 -5.30 -9.47 9.18
C PRO A 50 -4.90 -8.68 10.43
N VAL A 51 -5.76 -7.72 10.80
CA VAL A 51 -5.58 -6.97 12.04
C VAL A 51 -5.66 -7.94 13.21
N LEU A 52 -4.58 -8.03 14.01
CA LEU A 52 -4.53 -8.84 15.22
C LEU A 52 -5.72 -8.47 16.13
N ASN A 53 -6.58 -9.45 16.43
CA ASN A 53 -7.70 -9.21 17.33
C ASN A 53 -7.18 -9.12 18.77
N LYS A 54 -7.70 -8.16 19.55
CA LYS A 54 -7.36 -8.05 20.97
C LYS A 54 -7.67 -9.35 21.73
N ALA A 55 -8.74 -10.05 21.37
CA ALA A 55 -9.10 -11.32 22.01
C ALA A 55 -8.07 -12.43 21.73
N ASP A 56 -7.54 -12.50 20.51
CA ASP A 56 -6.50 -13.48 20.13
C ASP A 56 -5.19 -13.17 20.87
N PHE A 57 -4.80 -11.90 20.91
CA PHE A 57 -3.63 -11.45 21.66
C PHE A 57 -3.76 -11.73 23.17
N GLU A 58 -4.92 -11.46 23.78
CA GLU A 58 -5.17 -11.76 25.19
C GLU A 58 -5.16 -13.27 25.48
N ARG A 59 -5.69 -14.09 24.56
CA ARG A 59 -5.63 -15.56 24.68
C ARG A 59 -4.20 -16.04 24.68
N ASP A 60 -3.39 -15.56 23.74
CA ASP A 60 -2.00 -15.98 23.59
C ASP A 60 -1.14 -15.48 24.76
N LEU A 61 -1.42 -14.28 25.29
CA LEU A 61 -0.82 -13.80 26.54
C LEU A 61 -1.19 -14.66 27.76
N LYS A 62 -2.45 -15.06 27.91
CA LYS A 62 -2.87 -15.95 29.00
C LYS A 62 -2.20 -17.32 28.89
N ALA A 63 -2.10 -17.87 27.67
CA ALA A 63 -1.37 -19.11 27.42
C ALA A 63 0.12 -18.98 27.76
N ALA A 64 0.74 -17.85 27.42
CA ALA A 64 2.13 -17.55 27.79
C ALA A 64 2.31 -17.44 29.31
N HIS A 65 1.34 -16.88 30.03
CA HIS A 65 1.38 -16.76 31.49
C HIS A 65 1.20 -18.08 32.23
N ALA A 66 0.58 -19.07 31.60
CA ALA A 66 0.42 -20.42 32.15
C ALA A 66 1.69 -21.29 32.01
N LEU A 67 2.67 -20.86 31.21
CA LEU A 67 3.99 -21.49 31.11
C LEU A 67 4.90 -20.97 32.23
N GLU A 68 5.91 -21.76 32.61
CA GLU A 68 6.89 -21.38 33.64
C GLU A 68 8.33 -21.39 33.10
N GLY A 69 9.20 -20.62 33.74
CA GLY A 69 10.63 -20.56 33.44
C GLY A 69 10.96 -20.07 32.03
N GLN A 70 11.97 -20.68 31.43
CA GLN A 70 12.52 -20.31 30.11
C GLN A 70 11.46 -20.39 28.98
N ALA A 71 10.49 -21.29 29.09
CA ALA A 71 9.42 -21.45 28.10
C ALA A 71 8.49 -20.24 28.05
N LYS A 72 8.20 -19.62 29.20
CA LYS A 72 7.41 -18.38 29.28
C LYS A 72 8.13 -17.20 28.64
N ALA A 73 9.42 -17.04 28.94
CA ALA A 73 10.22 -15.92 28.43
C ALA A 73 10.25 -15.90 26.89
N LYS A 74 10.49 -17.05 26.26
CA LYS A 74 10.56 -17.19 24.80
C LYS A 74 9.22 -16.87 24.09
N VAL A 75 8.09 -17.25 24.70
CA VAL A 75 6.77 -16.97 24.13
C VAL A 75 6.42 -15.50 24.27
N LEU A 76 6.74 -14.88 25.41
CA LEU A 76 6.57 -13.44 25.61
C LEU A 76 7.39 -12.62 24.62
N GLU A 77 8.63 -13.05 24.31
CA GLU A 77 9.47 -12.43 23.28
C GLU A 77 8.83 -12.46 21.90
N THR A 78 8.17 -13.56 21.54
CA THR A 78 7.48 -13.70 20.24
C THR A 78 6.24 -12.81 20.15
N LEU A 79 5.61 -12.49 21.28
CA LEU A 79 4.42 -11.62 21.36
C LEU A 79 4.77 -10.12 21.47
N GLN A 80 6.06 -9.74 21.46
CA GLN A 80 6.44 -8.33 21.59
C GLN A 80 5.99 -7.51 20.38
N PRO A 81 5.44 -6.29 20.60
CA PRO A 81 5.10 -5.36 19.53
C PRO A 81 6.30 -5.12 18.60
N ALA A 82 6.05 -5.04 17.29
CA ALA A 82 7.08 -4.88 16.28
C ALA A 82 8.00 -3.66 16.51
N GLN A 83 7.49 -2.60 17.16
CA GLN A 83 8.29 -1.42 17.55
C GLN A 83 9.26 -1.71 18.71
N GLN A 84 8.90 -2.58 19.66
CA GLN A 84 9.77 -2.99 20.76
C GLN A 84 10.79 -4.04 20.31
N ALA A 85 10.37 -5.01 19.49
CA ALA A 85 11.27 -6.05 18.96
C ALA A 85 12.44 -5.48 18.14
N ARG A 86 12.24 -4.35 17.43
CA ARG A 86 13.32 -3.70 16.67
C ARG A 86 14.25 -2.86 17.56
N ASN A 87 13.77 -2.42 18.73
CA ASN A 87 14.52 -1.57 19.65
C ASN A 87 15.06 -2.38 20.83
N HIS A 88 16.14 -3.14 20.59
CA HIS A 88 16.89 -3.88 21.62
C HIS A 88 17.44 -2.99 22.76
N VAL A 89 17.46 -1.66 22.58
CA VAL A 89 17.89 -0.68 23.60
C VAL A 89 16.75 -0.30 24.56
N ALA A 90 15.49 -0.44 24.14
CA ALA A 90 14.32 -0.06 24.93
C ALA A 90 13.64 -1.25 25.66
N SER A 91 14.16 -2.46 25.47
CA SER A 91 13.66 -3.68 26.12
C SER A 91 14.79 -4.26 26.98
N PRO A 92 14.71 -4.16 28.33
CA PRO A 92 15.59 -4.95 29.18
C PRO A 92 15.19 -6.42 28.96
N LEU A 93 16.06 -7.18 28.28
CA LEU A 93 15.96 -8.63 28.21
C LEU A 93 15.99 -9.15 29.65
N VAL A 94 14.92 -9.79 30.09
CA VAL A 94 14.86 -10.69 31.25
C VAL A 94 15.47 -10.12 32.53
N ALA A 95 14.61 -9.73 33.49
CA ALA A 95 15.06 -9.59 34.87
C ALA A 95 15.75 -10.90 35.30
N GLU A 96 17.07 -10.83 35.51
CA GLU A 96 17.87 -11.94 36.02
C GLU A 96 17.26 -12.39 37.37
N PRO A 97 16.95 -13.68 37.55
CA PRO A 97 16.44 -14.14 38.84
C PRO A 97 17.53 -13.92 39.90
N PRO A 98 17.18 -13.54 41.14
CA PRO A 98 18.16 -13.35 42.19
C PRO A 98 18.88 -14.67 42.46
N VAL A 99 20.17 -14.72 42.11
CA VAL A 99 21.08 -15.77 42.57
C VAL A 99 21.33 -15.49 44.04
N LYS A 100 20.98 -16.47 44.88
CA LYS A 100 21.10 -16.44 46.34
C LYS A 100 22.56 -16.33 46.79
#